data_AF-A0A1C0SL83-F1
#
_entry.id   AF-A0A1C0SL83-F1
#
_cell.length_a   1.000
_cell.length_b   1.000
_cell.length_c   1.000
_cell.angle_alpha   90.00
_cell.angle_beta   90.00
_cell.angle_gamma   90.00
#
_symmetry.space_group_name_H-M   'P 1'
#
loop_
_entity.id
_entity.type
_entity.pdbx_description
1 polymer ?
#
loop_
_entity_poly.entity_id
_entity_poly.type
_entity_poly.pdbx_seq_one_letter_code
_entity_poly.pdbx_strand_id
1 'polypeptide(L)'
;MKVLLVYAHPEPRSLNGALRDVTIKALEAEGHDVRVTDLYAEGWKSEIDRADFPALASDTRFKPSRASKDAFATDTLTADVKAEQEKLLWADALILQFPLWWYSMPAILKGWVDRVYAYGFAYGVGEHSDKYWGKRFGEGTLAGKRAMLVVTTGGWEEHYSSRGVNGPIDDLLFPINHGVLYYPGYDVLPPFVAYRVDGLGEAGFEATAERLRERMRALATTTPIPYRRQNGGDYLIPTLELRPDLETADARGFALHLNGATQ
;
A
#
# COMPACT_ATOMS: atom_id res chain seq x y z
N MET A 1 15.46 -10.97 -4.52
CA MET A 1 13.97 -10.90 -4.50
C MET A 1 13.50 -10.13 -5.72
N LYS A 2 12.26 -10.33 -6.14
CA LYS A 2 11.57 -9.52 -7.15
C LYS A 2 10.85 -8.36 -6.46
N VAL A 3 11.13 -7.13 -6.85
CA VAL A 3 10.56 -5.92 -6.24
C VAL A 3 9.79 -5.12 -7.29
N LEU A 4 8.53 -4.81 -7.01
CA LEU A 4 7.76 -3.86 -7.79
C LEU A 4 7.79 -2.50 -7.08
N LEU A 5 8.30 -1.49 -7.75
CA LEU A 5 8.22 -0.09 -7.34
C LEU A 5 7.12 0.61 -8.12
N VAL A 6 6.04 1.01 -7.46
CA VAL A 6 5.02 1.90 -8.05
C VAL A 6 5.33 3.33 -7.59
N TYR A 7 5.63 4.19 -8.54
CA TYR A 7 6.11 5.55 -8.32
C TYR A 7 5.09 6.58 -8.84
N ALA A 8 4.81 7.60 -8.03
CA ALA A 8 3.83 8.63 -8.33
C ALA A 8 4.37 10.04 -8.10
N HIS A 9 5.03 10.62 -9.10
CA HIS A 9 5.34 12.05 -9.13
C HIS A 9 5.43 12.58 -10.58
N PRO A 10 4.86 13.75 -10.90
CA PRO A 10 4.77 14.24 -12.29
C PRO A 10 6.10 14.76 -12.86
N GLU A 11 7.00 15.22 -12.01
CA GLU A 11 8.30 15.79 -12.40
C GLU A 11 9.44 14.76 -12.19
N PRO A 12 10.08 14.25 -13.27
CA PRO A 12 11.19 13.29 -13.17
C PRO A 12 12.42 13.82 -12.45
N ARG A 13 12.66 15.14 -12.46
CA ARG A 13 13.80 15.79 -11.78
C ARG A 13 13.48 16.24 -10.35
N SER A 14 12.34 15.81 -9.81
CA SER A 14 11.95 16.11 -8.44
C SER A 14 12.82 15.38 -7.43
N LEU A 15 12.72 15.78 -6.15
CA LEU A 15 13.29 14.99 -5.06
C LEU A 15 12.77 13.54 -5.07
N ASN A 16 11.47 13.34 -5.35
CA ASN A 16 10.92 11.99 -5.47
C ASN A 16 11.57 11.22 -6.62
N GLY A 17 11.82 11.85 -7.76
CA GLY A 17 12.55 11.24 -8.87
C GLY A 17 13.97 10.84 -8.48
N ALA A 18 14.70 11.71 -7.77
CA ALA A 18 16.03 11.42 -7.27
C ALA A 18 16.02 10.26 -6.24
N LEU A 19 15.07 10.25 -5.30
CA LEU A 19 14.91 9.16 -4.33
C LEU A 19 14.46 7.84 -4.98
N ARG A 20 13.67 7.90 -6.07
CA ARG A 20 13.31 6.70 -6.87
C ARG A 20 14.57 6.06 -7.43
N ASP A 21 15.47 6.86 -7.99
CA ASP A 21 16.73 6.36 -8.56
C ASP A 21 17.65 5.80 -7.47
N VAL A 22 17.65 6.38 -6.26
CA VAL A 22 18.33 5.82 -5.08
C VAL A 22 17.74 4.46 -4.70
N THR A 23 16.41 4.35 -4.62
CA THR A 23 15.70 3.10 -4.31
C THR A 23 16.07 2.00 -5.29
N ILE A 24 15.97 2.26 -6.60
CA ILE A 24 16.25 1.28 -7.65
C ILE A 24 17.70 0.80 -7.55
N LYS A 25 18.67 1.74 -7.54
CA LYS A 25 20.10 1.40 -7.48
C LYS A 25 20.46 0.63 -6.21
N ALA A 26 19.88 0.98 -5.07
CA ALA A 26 20.14 0.30 -3.81
C ALA A 26 19.59 -1.14 -3.82
N LEU A 27 18.41 -1.35 -4.39
CA LEU A 27 17.82 -2.68 -4.53
C LEU A 27 18.63 -3.56 -5.50
N GLU A 28 19.01 -3.01 -6.65
CA GLU A 28 19.83 -3.73 -7.64
C GLU A 28 21.21 -4.09 -7.07
N ALA A 29 21.81 -3.21 -6.28
CA ALA A 29 23.10 -3.48 -5.60
C ALA A 29 23.03 -4.65 -4.61
N GLU A 30 21.86 -4.88 -4.00
CA GLU A 30 21.58 -6.04 -3.14
C GLU A 30 21.15 -7.28 -3.94
N GLY A 31 21.22 -7.22 -5.28
CA GLY A 31 20.88 -8.33 -6.17
C GLY A 31 19.37 -8.58 -6.33
N HIS A 32 18.53 -7.58 -6.03
CA HIS A 32 17.10 -7.65 -6.31
C HIS A 32 16.81 -7.41 -7.80
N ASP A 33 15.81 -8.10 -8.34
CA ASP A 33 15.24 -7.85 -9.66
C ASP A 33 14.12 -6.81 -9.49
N VAL A 34 14.21 -5.66 -10.16
CA VAL A 34 13.35 -4.50 -9.94
C VAL A 34 12.52 -4.21 -11.18
N ARG A 35 11.20 -4.15 -11.03
CA ARG A 35 10.27 -3.59 -12.01
C ARG A 35 9.70 -2.29 -11.48
N VAL A 36 9.50 -1.33 -12.37
CA VAL A 36 8.95 -0.02 -12.04
C VAL A 36 7.65 0.18 -12.81
N THR A 37 6.63 0.69 -12.11
CA THR A 37 5.47 1.34 -12.72
C THR A 37 5.57 2.83 -12.39
N ASP A 38 5.92 3.65 -13.37
CA ASP A 38 5.94 5.11 -13.24
C ASP A 38 4.60 5.65 -13.74
N LEU A 39 3.68 5.92 -12.81
CA LEU A 39 2.28 6.20 -13.16
C LEU A 39 2.12 7.43 -14.04
N TYR A 40 2.96 8.46 -13.85
CA TYR A 40 2.88 9.67 -14.66
C TYR A 40 3.54 9.47 -16.02
N ALA A 41 4.69 8.78 -16.08
CA ALA A 41 5.34 8.49 -17.36
C ALA A 41 4.51 7.55 -18.25
N GLU A 42 3.77 6.62 -17.64
CA GLU A 42 2.87 5.70 -18.34
C GLU A 42 1.50 6.32 -18.68
N GLY A 43 1.22 7.55 -18.24
CA GLY A 43 -0.06 8.21 -18.49
C GLY A 43 -1.24 7.47 -17.87
N TRP A 44 -1.05 6.93 -16.66
CA TRP A 44 -2.02 6.07 -15.99
C TRP A 44 -3.40 6.73 -15.86
N LYS A 45 -4.44 6.02 -16.32
CA LYS A 45 -5.84 6.40 -16.11
C LYS A 45 -6.20 6.16 -14.64
N SER A 46 -6.55 7.22 -13.91
CA SER A 46 -6.83 7.15 -12.47
C SER A 46 -8.29 6.82 -12.15
N GLU A 47 -9.20 7.14 -13.05
CA GLU A 47 -10.64 7.05 -12.86
C GLU A 47 -11.14 5.63 -13.16
N ILE A 48 -11.92 5.06 -12.24
CA ILE A 48 -12.76 3.91 -12.57
C ILE A 48 -13.99 4.40 -13.32
N ASP A 49 -14.23 3.88 -14.51
CA ASP A 49 -15.45 4.12 -15.27
C ASP A 49 -15.87 2.89 -16.09
N ARG A 50 -16.85 3.05 -16.98
CA ARG A 50 -17.34 1.96 -17.83
C ARG A 50 -16.27 1.45 -18.82
N ALA A 51 -15.31 2.27 -19.22
CA ALA A 51 -14.26 1.87 -20.15
C ALA A 51 -13.32 0.81 -19.56
N ASP A 52 -13.29 0.65 -18.23
CA ASP A 52 -12.58 -0.45 -17.57
C ASP A 52 -13.29 -1.81 -17.72
N PHE A 53 -14.53 -1.81 -18.20
CA PHE A 53 -15.39 -3.00 -18.31
C PHE A 53 -16.00 -3.13 -19.72
N PRO A 54 -15.18 -3.36 -20.76
CA PRO A 54 -15.64 -3.35 -22.15
C PRO A 54 -16.65 -4.46 -22.48
N ALA A 55 -16.65 -5.56 -21.72
CA ALA A 55 -17.62 -6.65 -21.87
C ALA A 55 -19.00 -6.33 -21.26
N LEU A 56 -19.13 -5.23 -20.50
CA LEU A 56 -20.39 -4.83 -19.88
C LEU A 56 -21.31 -4.21 -20.95
N ALA A 57 -22.46 -4.83 -21.19
CA ALA A 57 -23.45 -4.32 -22.13
C ALA A 57 -23.83 -2.85 -21.85
N SER A 58 -24.00 -2.07 -22.92
CA SER A 58 -24.16 -0.61 -22.87
C SER A 58 -25.42 -0.17 -22.14
N ASP A 59 -26.49 -0.96 -22.20
CA ASP A 59 -27.78 -0.75 -21.54
C ASP A 59 -27.79 -1.21 -20.07
N THR A 60 -26.82 -2.02 -19.65
CA THR A 60 -26.75 -2.55 -18.29
C THR A 60 -26.30 -1.45 -17.33
N ARG A 61 -27.03 -1.26 -16.22
CA ARG A 61 -26.64 -0.31 -15.17
C ARG A 61 -25.24 -0.64 -14.64
N PHE A 62 -24.33 0.32 -14.74
CA PHE A 62 -22.97 0.17 -14.22
C PHE A 62 -22.97 0.10 -12.68
N LYS A 63 -22.43 -0.99 -12.15
CA LYS A 63 -22.16 -1.21 -10.72
C LYS A 63 -20.69 -1.64 -10.60
N PRO A 64 -19.77 -0.75 -10.17
CA PRO A 64 -18.33 -0.99 -10.25
C PRO A 64 -17.88 -2.33 -9.66
N SER A 65 -18.32 -2.67 -8.45
CA SER A 65 -17.92 -3.91 -7.78
C SER A 65 -18.38 -5.18 -8.51
N ARG A 66 -19.60 -5.18 -9.05
CA ARG A 66 -20.11 -6.32 -9.85
C ARG A 66 -19.42 -6.41 -11.20
N ALA A 67 -19.25 -5.29 -11.90
CA ALA A 67 -18.55 -5.26 -13.17
C ALA A 67 -17.09 -5.74 -13.01
N SER A 68 -16.42 -5.33 -11.94
CA SER A 68 -15.08 -5.80 -11.57
C SER A 68 -15.05 -7.30 -11.28
N LYS A 69 -16.01 -7.82 -10.52
CA LYS A 69 -16.12 -9.27 -10.24
C LYS A 69 -16.27 -10.07 -11.52
N ASP A 70 -17.24 -9.68 -12.35
CA ASP A 70 -17.57 -10.39 -13.57
C ASP A 70 -16.38 -10.32 -14.54
N ALA A 71 -15.78 -9.14 -14.73
CA ALA A 71 -14.64 -8.95 -15.62
C ALA A 71 -13.38 -9.69 -15.16
N PHE A 72 -13.10 -9.78 -13.86
CA PHE A 72 -12.00 -10.61 -13.36
C PHE A 72 -12.28 -12.10 -13.59
N ALA A 73 -13.49 -12.56 -13.27
CA ALA A 73 -13.88 -13.96 -13.42
C ALA A 73 -13.89 -14.45 -14.87
N THR A 74 -14.19 -13.57 -15.84
CA THR A 74 -14.20 -13.88 -17.27
C THR A 74 -12.94 -13.44 -18.01
N ASP A 75 -11.91 -12.97 -17.28
CA ASP A 75 -10.66 -12.49 -17.85
C ASP A 75 -10.84 -11.37 -18.91
N THR A 76 -11.72 -10.40 -18.63
CA THR A 76 -12.03 -9.26 -19.53
C THR A 76 -11.69 -7.90 -18.91
N LEU A 77 -10.84 -7.86 -17.89
CA LEU A 77 -10.23 -6.60 -17.41
C LEU A 77 -9.37 -5.97 -18.52
N THR A 78 -9.17 -4.65 -18.46
CA THR A 78 -8.32 -3.93 -19.42
C THR A 78 -6.86 -4.36 -19.31
N ALA A 79 -6.13 -4.26 -20.43
CA ALA A 79 -4.76 -4.78 -20.53
C ALA A 79 -3.78 -4.11 -19.56
N ASP A 80 -3.95 -2.81 -19.32
CA ASP A 80 -3.16 -2.05 -18.34
C ASP A 80 -3.39 -2.56 -16.90
N VAL A 81 -4.65 -2.82 -16.52
CA VAL A 81 -4.97 -3.41 -15.21
C VAL A 81 -4.40 -4.82 -15.07
N LYS A 82 -4.54 -5.66 -16.11
CA LYS A 82 -3.96 -7.01 -16.10
C LYS A 82 -2.44 -7.00 -15.94
N ALA A 83 -1.75 -6.12 -16.68
CA ALA A 83 -0.30 -5.98 -16.59
C ALA A 83 0.16 -5.61 -15.16
N GLU A 84 -0.56 -4.72 -14.48
CA GLU A 84 -0.24 -4.39 -13.09
C GLU A 84 -0.53 -5.54 -12.12
N GLN A 85 -1.60 -6.32 -12.32
CA GLN A 85 -1.87 -7.53 -11.54
C GLN A 85 -0.77 -8.58 -11.75
N GLU A 86 -0.27 -8.75 -12.98
CA GLU A 86 0.86 -9.65 -13.28
C GLU A 86 2.14 -9.19 -12.57
N LYS A 87 2.43 -7.89 -12.55
CA LYS A 87 3.58 -7.33 -11.79
C LYS A 87 3.43 -7.62 -10.29
N LEU A 88 2.24 -7.47 -9.72
CA LEU A 88 1.98 -7.77 -8.30
C LEU A 88 2.14 -9.25 -7.97
N LEU A 89 1.67 -10.14 -8.85
CA LEU A 89 1.85 -11.59 -8.70
C LEU A 89 3.31 -11.99 -8.84
N TRP A 90 4.04 -11.36 -9.77
CA TRP A 90 5.47 -11.55 -9.96
C TRP A 90 6.29 -11.09 -8.75
N ALA A 91 5.96 -9.95 -8.14
CA ALA A 91 6.77 -9.35 -7.08
C ALA A 91 6.73 -10.14 -5.76
N ASP A 92 7.86 -10.23 -5.07
CA ASP A 92 7.94 -10.69 -3.67
C ASP A 92 7.75 -9.51 -2.70
N ALA A 93 8.06 -8.28 -3.14
CA ALA A 93 7.84 -7.05 -2.38
C ALA A 93 7.27 -5.92 -3.26
N LEU A 94 6.33 -5.15 -2.70
CA LEU A 94 5.77 -3.93 -3.28
C LEU A 94 6.30 -2.69 -2.55
N ILE A 95 6.79 -1.70 -3.28
CA ILE A 95 7.10 -0.37 -2.73
C ILE A 95 6.19 0.65 -3.41
N LEU A 96 5.46 1.42 -2.60
CA LEU A 96 4.69 2.56 -3.07
C LEU A 96 5.45 3.84 -2.71
N GLN A 97 5.92 4.58 -3.72
CA GLN A 97 6.70 5.81 -3.52
C GLN A 97 5.94 7.04 -3.99
N PHE A 98 5.70 7.99 -3.08
CA PHE A 98 4.90 9.17 -3.37
C PHE A 98 5.12 10.34 -2.39
N PRO A 99 4.86 11.58 -2.80
CA PRO A 99 4.71 12.69 -1.87
C PRO A 99 3.37 12.62 -1.12
N LEU A 100 3.38 12.92 0.19
CA LEU A 100 2.17 13.02 1.00
C LEU A 100 1.37 14.25 0.58
N TRP A 101 0.35 14.07 -0.24
CA TRP A 101 -0.52 15.13 -0.70
C TRP A 101 -1.85 15.06 0.02
N TRP A 102 -2.22 16.16 0.70
CA TRP A 102 -3.43 16.22 1.51
C TRP A 102 -3.56 15.03 2.48
N TYR A 103 -2.46 14.71 3.15
CA TYR A 103 -2.38 13.62 4.14
C TYR A 103 -2.68 12.23 3.57
N SER A 104 -2.52 12.03 2.26
CA SER A 104 -2.74 10.76 1.59
C SER A 104 -1.85 10.59 0.35
N MET A 105 -2.13 9.54 -0.43
CA MET A 105 -1.53 9.28 -1.74
C MET A 105 -1.96 10.34 -2.76
N PRO A 106 -1.13 10.65 -3.77
CA PRO A 106 -1.57 11.34 -4.98
C PRO A 106 -2.74 10.61 -5.64
N ALA A 107 -3.67 11.37 -6.24
CA ALA A 107 -4.88 10.82 -6.85
C ALA A 107 -4.59 9.74 -7.91
N ILE A 108 -3.51 9.89 -8.69
CA ILE A 108 -3.11 8.90 -9.70
C ILE A 108 -2.75 7.54 -9.07
N LEU A 109 -2.11 7.55 -7.90
CA LEU A 109 -1.76 6.34 -7.16
C LEU A 109 -2.98 5.72 -6.50
N LYS A 110 -3.88 6.54 -5.96
CA LYS A 110 -5.18 6.05 -5.46
C LYS A 110 -6.00 5.41 -6.59
N GLY A 111 -5.99 6.00 -7.77
CA GLY A 111 -6.61 5.46 -8.98
C GLY A 111 -5.99 4.15 -9.45
N TRP A 112 -4.67 4.00 -9.32
CA TRP A 112 -3.98 2.73 -9.55
C TRP A 112 -4.48 1.65 -8.59
N VAL A 113 -4.58 1.95 -7.29
CA VAL A 113 -5.16 1.02 -6.31
C VAL A 113 -6.59 0.67 -6.72
N ASP A 114 -7.43 1.68 -6.97
CA ASP A 114 -8.85 1.51 -7.28
C ASP A 114 -9.11 0.61 -8.49
N ARG A 115 -8.34 0.78 -9.57
CA ARG A 115 -8.51 -0.02 -10.81
C ARG A 115 -7.84 -1.40 -10.72
N VAL A 116 -6.66 -1.50 -10.11
CA VAL A 116 -5.87 -2.75 -10.04
C VAL A 116 -6.42 -3.72 -9.00
N TYR A 117 -6.94 -3.22 -7.88
CA TYR A 117 -7.46 -4.02 -6.78
C TYR A 117 -8.88 -4.52 -7.07
N ALA A 118 -9.00 -5.31 -8.13
CA ALA A 118 -10.27 -5.85 -8.61
C ALA A 118 -10.94 -6.79 -7.60
N TYR A 119 -12.27 -6.87 -7.68
CA TYR A 119 -13.04 -7.90 -6.98
C TYR A 119 -12.62 -9.27 -7.51
N GLY A 120 -12.32 -10.20 -6.61
CA GLY A 120 -11.81 -11.53 -6.93
C GLY A 120 -10.28 -11.60 -6.96
N PHE A 121 -9.61 -10.44 -7.02
CA PHE A 121 -8.16 -10.32 -6.91
C PHE A 121 -7.74 -9.84 -5.51
N ALA A 122 -8.00 -8.58 -5.15
CA ALA A 122 -7.54 -7.98 -3.90
C ALA A 122 -8.60 -7.94 -2.80
N TYR A 123 -9.89 -8.03 -3.16
CA TYR A 123 -11.01 -8.12 -2.22
C TYR A 123 -12.14 -8.99 -2.79
N GLY A 124 -13.14 -9.33 -1.96
CA GLY A 124 -14.23 -10.21 -2.41
C GLY A 124 -13.80 -11.67 -2.62
N VAL A 125 -12.67 -12.06 -2.01
CA VAL A 125 -12.08 -13.41 -2.06
C VAL A 125 -12.43 -14.15 -0.76
N GLY A 126 -12.65 -15.47 -0.86
CA GLY A 126 -12.95 -16.33 0.29
C GLY A 126 -14.43 -16.36 0.68
N GLU A 127 -14.76 -17.26 1.61
CA GLU A 127 -16.13 -17.45 2.09
C GLU A 127 -16.53 -16.40 3.14
N HIS A 128 -17.83 -16.32 3.40
CA HIS A 128 -18.40 -15.58 4.51
C HIS A 128 -19.27 -16.55 5.31
N SER A 129 -18.91 -16.77 6.57
CA SER A 129 -19.53 -17.70 7.51
C SER A 129 -19.44 -17.14 8.93
N ASP A 130 -20.06 -17.83 9.89
CA ASP A 130 -20.08 -17.39 11.30
C ASP A 130 -18.67 -17.36 11.95
N LYS A 131 -17.67 -17.95 11.30
CA LYS A 131 -16.29 -18.06 11.81
C LYS A 131 -15.23 -17.51 10.86
N TYR A 132 -15.63 -17.02 9.69
CA TYR A 132 -14.70 -16.58 8.66
C TYR A 132 -15.35 -15.54 7.75
N TRP A 133 -14.71 -14.38 7.54
CA TRP A 133 -15.36 -13.26 6.83
C TRP A 133 -14.48 -12.68 5.71
N GLY A 134 -14.30 -13.47 4.66
CA GLY A 134 -13.42 -13.18 3.53
C GLY A 134 -11.94 -13.39 3.86
N LYS A 135 -11.15 -13.67 2.82
CA LYS A 135 -9.68 -13.74 2.86
C LYS A 135 -9.12 -12.32 2.79
N ARG A 136 -8.97 -11.68 3.96
CA ARG A 136 -8.46 -10.31 4.08
C ARG A 136 -7.81 -10.06 5.44
N PHE A 137 -7.06 -8.96 5.53
CA PHE A 137 -6.33 -8.49 6.71
C PHE A 137 -5.39 -9.56 7.26
N GLY A 138 -4.26 -9.74 6.57
CA GLY A 138 -3.26 -10.79 6.83
C GLY A 138 -3.53 -12.13 6.13
N GLU A 139 -4.55 -12.15 5.27
CA GLU A 139 -4.87 -13.21 4.31
C GLU A 139 -5.23 -12.56 2.97
N GLY A 140 -5.23 -13.34 1.88
CA GLY A 140 -5.60 -12.86 0.56
C GLY A 140 -4.60 -13.26 -0.52
N THR A 141 -4.82 -12.78 -1.74
CA THR A 141 -4.01 -13.11 -2.92
C THR A 141 -2.55 -12.70 -2.79
N LEU A 142 -2.27 -11.68 -1.96
CA LEU A 142 -0.94 -11.10 -1.79
C LEU A 142 -0.28 -11.54 -0.47
N ALA A 143 -0.84 -12.56 0.20
CA ALA A 143 -0.27 -13.16 1.39
C ALA A 143 1.14 -13.74 1.14
N GLY A 144 2.04 -13.53 2.11
CA GLY A 144 3.44 -13.94 2.04
C GLY A 144 4.35 -13.04 1.22
N LYS A 145 3.80 -11.96 0.62
CA LYS A 145 4.56 -10.89 -0.01
C LYS A 145 4.74 -9.73 0.97
N ARG A 146 5.78 -8.92 0.79
CA ARG A 146 6.06 -7.73 1.62
C ARG A 146 5.55 -6.45 0.96
N ALA A 147 5.20 -5.44 1.74
CA ALA A 147 4.91 -4.11 1.19
C ALA A 147 5.46 -2.97 2.06
N MET A 148 5.91 -1.87 1.46
CA MET A 148 6.44 -0.71 2.17
C MET A 148 6.06 0.60 1.47
N LEU A 149 5.83 1.64 2.27
CA LEU A 149 5.65 3.01 1.76
C LEU A 149 6.98 3.78 1.83
N VAL A 150 7.27 4.54 0.78
CA VAL A 150 8.35 5.54 0.76
C VAL A 150 7.69 6.90 0.53
N VAL A 151 7.65 7.72 1.56
CA VAL A 151 6.83 8.94 1.61
C VAL A 151 7.70 10.16 1.86
N THR A 152 7.47 11.23 1.11
CA THR A 152 8.06 12.55 1.38
C THR A 152 7.00 13.53 1.87
N THR A 153 7.30 14.37 2.85
CA THR A 153 6.39 15.40 3.35
C THR A 153 7.09 16.73 3.61
N GLY A 154 6.42 17.84 3.32
CA GLY A 154 6.91 19.19 3.60
C GLY A 154 6.90 19.53 5.10
N GLY A 155 6.01 18.91 5.87
CA GLY A 155 5.90 19.13 7.31
C GLY A 155 7.12 18.64 8.09
N TRP A 156 7.31 19.19 9.29
CA TRP A 156 8.37 18.76 10.21
C TRP A 156 7.95 17.48 10.91
N GLU A 157 8.91 16.67 11.35
CA GLU A 157 8.63 15.40 12.01
C GLU A 157 7.78 15.60 13.27
N GLU A 158 8.06 16.64 14.04
CA GLU A 158 7.34 16.99 15.27
C GLU A 158 5.86 17.33 15.02
N HIS A 159 5.53 17.84 13.82
CA HIS A 159 4.14 18.13 13.43
C HIS A 159 3.31 16.85 13.32
N TYR A 160 3.96 15.70 13.12
CA TYR A 160 3.36 14.38 13.01
C TYR A 160 3.63 13.49 14.24
N SER A 161 4.01 14.09 15.37
CA SER A 161 4.12 13.37 16.64
C SER A 161 2.73 13.09 17.26
N SER A 162 2.69 12.34 18.36
CA SER A 162 1.46 12.09 19.15
C SER A 162 0.75 13.35 19.66
N ARG A 163 1.44 14.49 19.65
CA ARG A 163 0.90 15.80 20.06
C ARG A 163 0.97 16.83 18.94
N GLY A 164 1.41 16.43 17.75
CA GLY A 164 1.54 17.28 16.59
C GLY A 164 0.18 17.58 15.97
N VAL A 165 0.01 18.78 15.44
CA VAL A 165 -1.29 19.25 14.91
C VAL A 165 -1.74 18.44 13.68
N ASN A 166 -0.82 17.81 12.95
CA ASN A 166 -1.17 16.97 11.80
C ASN A 166 -1.63 15.57 12.21
N GLY A 167 -1.43 15.20 13.48
CA GLY A 167 -1.65 13.84 13.99
C GLY A 167 -0.47 12.89 13.72
N PRO A 168 -0.38 11.77 14.46
CA PRO A 168 0.67 10.77 14.27
C PRO A 168 0.81 10.33 12.81
N ILE A 169 2.04 10.25 12.30
CA ILE A 169 2.27 9.82 10.91
C ILE A 169 1.72 8.41 10.65
N ASP A 170 1.83 7.51 11.62
CA ASP A 170 1.35 6.14 11.48
C ASP A 170 -0.19 6.06 11.45
N ASP A 171 -0.87 6.98 12.13
CA ASP A 171 -2.34 7.09 12.08
C ASP A 171 -2.81 7.61 10.72
N LEU A 172 -2.09 8.58 10.16
CA LEU A 172 -2.37 9.09 8.80
C LEU A 172 -2.11 8.04 7.73
N LEU A 173 -1.10 7.18 7.93
CA LEU A 173 -0.75 6.10 7.01
C LEU A 173 -1.53 4.81 7.29
N PHE A 174 -2.29 4.71 8.39
CA PHE A 174 -3.08 3.52 8.72
C PHE A 174 -4.07 3.12 7.62
N PRO A 175 -4.85 4.04 6.98
CA PRO A 175 -5.73 3.67 5.87
C PRO A 175 -5.00 3.01 4.69
N ILE A 176 -3.73 3.34 4.50
CA ILE A 176 -2.90 2.76 3.44
C ILE A 176 -2.26 1.46 3.92
N ASN A 177 -1.49 1.49 5.01
CA ASN A 177 -0.80 0.33 5.53
C ASN A 177 -1.78 -0.79 5.91
N HIS A 178 -2.84 -0.49 6.65
CA HIS A 178 -3.81 -1.49 7.06
C HIS A 178 -4.87 -1.74 5.98
N GLY A 179 -5.46 -0.67 5.42
CA GLY A 179 -6.61 -0.76 4.52
C GLY A 179 -6.28 -1.12 3.07
N VAL A 180 -5.09 -0.72 2.56
CA VAL A 180 -4.66 -1.01 1.19
C VAL A 180 -3.64 -2.16 1.17
N LEU A 181 -2.64 -2.18 2.05
CA LEU A 181 -1.57 -3.18 1.97
C LEU A 181 -1.90 -4.45 2.77
N TYR A 182 -2.24 -4.33 4.06
CA TYR A 182 -2.51 -5.50 4.89
C TYR A 182 -3.80 -6.21 4.49
N TYR A 183 -4.79 -5.47 3.99
CA TYR A 183 -6.09 -5.99 3.55
C TYR A 183 -5.98 -7.16 2.56
N PRO A 184 -5.27 -7.07 1.41
CA PRO A 184 -5.09 -8.19 0.49
C PRO A 184 -4.02 -9.21 0.93
N GLY A 185 -3.37 -9.00 2.08
CA GLY A 185 -2.53 -9.98 2.75
C GLY A 185 -1.04 -9.65 2.87
N TYR A 186 -0.57 -8.47 2.45
CA TYR A 186 0.86 -8.16 2.56
C TYR A 186 1.37 -8.18 4.01
N ASP A 187 2.61 -8.64 4.19
CA ASP A 187 3.42 -8.34 5.36
C ASP A 187 3.93 -6.89 5.25
N VAL A 188 3.23 -5.97 5.91
CA VAL A 188 3.47 -4.53 5.77
C VAL A 188 4.65 -4.09 6.63
N LEU A 189 5.67 -3.52 6.02
CA LEU A 189 6.86 -3.01 6.70
C LEU A 189 6.63 -1.58 7.20
N PRO A 190 7.31 -1.15 8.28
CA PRO A 190 7.29 0.24 8.71
C PRO A 190 7.60 1.20 7.56
N PRO A 191 6.87 2.32 7.39
CA PRO A 191 7.12 3.23 6.27
C PRO A 191 8.51 3.88 6.38
N PHE A 192 9.06 4.31 5.25
CA PHE A 192 10.13 5.31 5.22
C PHE A 192 9.48 6.68 5.00
N VAL A 193 9.74 7.64 5.90
CA VAL A 193 9.22 9.00 5.78
C VAL A 193 10.37 10.01 5.82
N ALA A 194 10.47 10.82 4.77
CA ALA A 194 11.35 11.97 4.69
C ALA A 194 10.56 13.25 4.98
N TYR A 195 10.97 13.99 6.02
CA TYR A 195 10.33 15.22 6.47
C TYR A 195 11.06 16.47 5.97
N ARG A 196 10.40 17.64 6.02
CA ARG A 196 10.96 18.96 5.66
C ARG A 196 11.58 19.01 4.26
N VAL A 197 11.01 18.28 3.32
CA VAL A 197 11.67 18.03 2.03
C VAL A 197 11.76 19.25 1.11
N ASP A 198 10.89 20.25 1.29
CA ASP A 198 10.85 21.45 0.45
C ASP A 198 12.10 22.34 0.60
N GLY A 199 12.81 22.21 1.73
CA GLY A 199 14.02 22.97 2.04
C GLY A 199 15.29 22.12 2.05
N LEU A 200 15.26 20.92 1.45
CA LEU A 200 16.35 19.95 1.54
C LEU A 200 17.54 20.38 0.65
N GLY A 201 18.65 20.77 1.28
CA GLY A 201 19.92 20.98 0.59
C GLY A 201 20.67 19.66 0.31
N GLU A 202 21.81 19.75 -0.38
CA GLU A 202 22.61 18.58 -0.80
C GLU A 202 22.99 17.64 0.36
N ALA A 203 23.49 18.20 1.47
CA ALA A 203 23.83 17.39 2.65
C ALA A 203 22.61 16.69 3.26
N GLY A 204 21.44 17.36 3.24
CA GLY A 204 20.18 16.78 3.70
C GLY A 204 19.68 15.67 2.77
N PHE A 205 19.86 15.85 1.46
CA PHE A 205 19.56 14.81 0.47
C PHE A 205 20.40 13.57 0.70
N GLU A 206 21.72 13.69 0.82
CA GLU A 206 22.60 12.52 1.02
C GLU A 206 22.30 11.79 2.33
N ALA A 207 22.05 12.50 3.42
CA ALA A 207 21.61 11.88 4.67
C ALA A 207 20.27 11.13 4.52
N THR A 208 19.33 11.69 3.76
CA THR A 208 18.04 11.04 3.46
C THR A 208 18.22 9.82 2.57
N ALA A 209 19.09 9.93 1.56
CA ALA A 209 19.42 8.87 0.63
C ALA A 209 20.10 7.69 1.33
N GLU A 210 21.02 7.93 2.28
CA GLU A 210 21.64 6.86 3.06
C GLU A 210 20.62 6.12 3.95
N ARG A 211 19.74 6.84 4.64
CA ARG A 211 18.65 6.21 5.39
C ARG A 211 17.76 5.36 4.48
N LEU A 212 17.48 5.83 3.27
CA LEU A 212 16.69 5.07 2.28
C LEU A 212 17.45 3.82 1.79
N ARG A 213 18.76 3.93 1.53
CA ARG A 213 19.63 2.79 1.19
C ARG A 213 19.62 1.72 2.29
N GLU A 214 19.71 2.12 3.56
CA GLU A 214 19.59 1.21 4.70
C GLU A 214 18.24 0.45 4.71
N ARG A 215 17.13 1.14 4.41
CA ARG A 215 15.82 0.48 4.28
C ARG A 215 15.77 -0.53 3.15
N MET A 216 16.42 -0.25 2.01
CA MET A 216 16.49 -1.21 0.89
C MET A 216 17.34 -2.43 1.26
N ARG A 217 18.48 -2.24 1.92
CA ARG A 217 19.32 -3.33 2.44
C ARG A 217 18.56 -4.25 3.40
N ALA A 218 17.71 -3.66 4.25
CA ALA A 218 16.93 -4.39 5.24
C ALA A 218 15.55 -4.88 4.74
N LEU A 219 15.20 -4.71 3.46
CA LEU A 219 13.83 -4.96 2.95
C LEU A 219 13.36 -6.39 3.23
N ALA A 220 14.24 -7.38 3.04
CA ALA A 220 13.95 -8.80 3.22
C ALA A 220 13.86 -9.23 4.68
N THR A 221 14.48 -8.50 5.61
CA THR A 221 14.71 -8.92 7.00
C THR A 221 13.97 -8.07 8.02
N THR A 222 13.56 -6.84 7.67
CA THR A 222 12.81 -5.96 8.56
C THR A 222 11.54 -6.65 9.06
N THR A 223 11.30 -6.60 10.36
CA THR A 223 10.06 -7.11 10.98
C THR A 223 8.85 -6.29 10.50
N PRO A 224 7.79 -6.93 10.00
CA PRO A 224 6.55 -6.24 9.63
C PRO A 224 5.86 -5.59 10.83
N ILE A 225 5.01 -4.59 10.56
CA ILE A 225 4.07 -4.02 11.53
C ILE A 225 3.16 -5.17 12.01
N PRO A 226 3.02 -5.39 13.34
CA PRO A 226 2.32 -6.55 13.88
C PRO A 226 0.80 -6.35 13.86
N TYR A 227 0.19 -6.13 12.69
CA TYR A 227 -1.26 -6.03 12.59
C TYR A 227 -1.94 -7.36 12.97
N ARG A 228 -3.06 -7.25 13.69
CA ARG A 228 -3.91 -8.40 14.07
C ARG A 228 -4.63 -8.95 12.84
N ARG A 229 -4.61 -10.27 12.68
CA ARG A 229 -5.35 -10.95 11.59
C ARG A 229 -6.84 -10.97 11.89
N GLN A 230 -7.67 -10.65 10.89
CA GLN A 230 -9.13 -10.62 11.07
C GLN A 230 -9.67 -11.99 11.50
N ASN A 231 -9.38 -13.06 10.73
CA ASN A 231 -9.89 -14.41 11.01
C ASN A 231 -8.96 -15.21 11.95
N GLY A 232 -8.05 -14.53 12.66
CA GLY A 232 -7.06 -15.17 13.56
C GLY A 232 -7.57 -15.44 14.99
N GLY A 233 -8.82 -15.09 15.30
CA GLY A 233 -9.42 -15.26 16.63
C GLY A 233 -9.41 -14.00 17.51
N ASP A 234 -8.80 -12.91 17.04
CA ASP A 234 -8.75 -11.62 17.74
C ASP A 234 -10.05 -10.81 17.61
N TYR A 235 -10.78 -11.01 16.52
CA TYR A 235 -12.03 -10.29 16.23
C TYR A 235 -13.24 -11.19 16.35
N LEU A 236 -14.35 -10.63 16.83
CA LEU A 236 -15.67 -11.26 16.78
C LEU A 236 -16.16 -11.33 15.33
N ILE A 237 -16.78 -12.43 14.93
CA ILE A 237 -17.37 -12.58 13.59
C ILE A 237 -18.88 -12.79 13.77
N PRO A 238 -19.74 -12.05 13.04
CA PRO A 238 -19.45 -11.20 11.88
C PRO A 238 -19.33 -9.68 12.18
N THR A 239 -19.37 -9.24 13.43
CA THR A 239 -19.31 -7.80 13.75
C THR A 239 -17.94 -7.18 13.45
N LEU A 240 -16.89 -7.99 13.46
CA LEU A 240 -15.49 -7.62 13.22
C LEU A 240 -14.95 -6.60 14.24
N GLU A 241 -15.54 -6.59 15.42
CA GLU A 241 -15.04 -5.84 16.56
C GLU A 241 -13.92 -6.62 17.24
N LEU A 242 -12.89 -5.91 17.71
CA LEU A 242 -11.84 -6.54 18.51
C LEU A 242 -12.49 -7.14 19.75
N ARG A 243 -12.07 -8.34 20.14
CA ARG A 243 -12.57 -8.95 21.36
C ARG A 243 -12.25 -8.07 22.58
N PRO A 244 -13.21 -7.85 23.50
CA PRO A 244 -13.01 -6.98 24.66
C PRO A 244 -11.85 -7.38 25.57
N ASP A 245 -11.42 -8.64 25.57
CA ASP A 245 -10.31 -9.15 26.39
C ASP A 245 -8.92 -8.90 25.80
N LEU A 246 -8.82 -8.33 24.59
CA LEU A 246 -7.56 -8.07 23.89
C LEU A 246 -7.18 -6.59 23.86
N GLU A 247 -8.00 -5.72 24.43
CA GLU A 247 -7.72 -4.30 24.56
C GLU A 247 -6.66 -4.07 25.66
N THR A 248 -5.64 -3.25 25.37
CA THR A 248 -4.75 -2.75 26.42
C THR A 248 -5.36 -1.49 27.03
N ALA A 249 -5.04 -1.23 28.31
CA ALA A 249 -5.64 -0.13 29.07
C ALA A 249 -5.53 1.24 28.36
N ASP A 250 -4.47 1.46 27.57
CA ASP A 250 -4.19 2.73 26.90
C ASP A 250 -4.42 2.73 25.38
N ALA A 251 -4.62 1.56 24.74
CA ALA A 251 -4.82 1.50 23.29
C ALA A 251 -6.22 1.99 22.90
N ARG A 252 -6.29 2.91 21.93
CA ARG A 252 -7.54 3.45 21.39
C ARG A 252 -7.40 3.59 19.87
N GLY A 253 -8.52 3.64 19.17
CA GLY A 253 -8.55 3.86 17.72
C GLY A 253 -7.66 2.84 16.98
N PHE A 254 -6.80 3.33 16.10
CA PHE A 254 -5.97 2.48 15.24
C PHE A 254 -4.97 1.60 16.01
N ALA A 255 -4.51 2.03 17.18
CA ALA A 255 -3.57 1.27 18.00
C ALA A 255 -4.14 -0.08 18.49
N LEU A 256 -5.47 -0.23 18.55
CA LEU A 256 -6.12 -1.49 18.91
C LEU A 256 -5.80 -2.63 17.93
N HIS A 257 -5.48 -2.30 16.68
CA HIS A 257 -5.24 -3.26 15.61
C HIS A 257 -3.80 -3.77 15.55
N LEU A 258 -2.95 -3.34 16.50
CA LEU A 258 -1.60 -3.86 16.68
C LEU A 258 -1.63 -4.97 17.74
N ASN A 259 -0.97 -6.08 17.44
CA ASN A 259 -0.73 -7.13 18.41
C ASN A 259 0.47 -6.72 19.27
N GLY A 260 0.21 -6.28 20.50
CA GLY A 260 1.22 -5.78 21.46
C GLY A 260 2.20 -6.83 22.00
N ALA A 261 2.35 -7.98 21.32
CA ALA A 261 3.19 -9.10 21.74
C ALA A 261 4.70 -8.92 21.43
N THR A 262 5.14 -7.71 21.12
CA THR A 262 6.57 -7.35 21.05
C THR A 262 6.85 -6.18 21.97
N GLN A 263 7.11 -6.50 23.23
CA GLN A 263 8.11 -5.82 24.05
C GLN A 263 9.44 -6.56 23.89
#